data_AF-A0A947G134-F1
#
_entry.id   AF-A0A947G134-F1
#
_cell.length_a   1.000
_cell.length_b   1.000
_cell.length_c   1.000
_cell.angle_alpha   90.00
_cell.angle_beta   90.00
_cell.angle_gamma   90.00
#
_symmetry.space_group_name_H-M   'P 1'
#
loop_
_entity.id
_entity.type
_entity.pdbx_description
1 polymer ?
#
loop_
_entity_poly.entity_id
_entity_poly.type
_entity_poly.pdbx_seq_one_letter_code
_entity_poly.pdbx_strand_id
1 'polypeptide(L)'
;MTATDHGYAPAPGYLGKLLAEQPEFNSANMPDVAFKEYENIIDSSNATPWHWNKIAEDIAENYDGFDGFVILHGTDTMAYSASALSFQLGNLSKPVILTGSQIPFAEIRSDARENLIGAIQLATKPKLSEVSVYFHNELYRGNRTTKTDSSGFAAFESPNYPTLARVGIEIDINKRYLLEENDASNGLDIIHFQNNPEVGTLQIFPGITGRLLHNYLQQPVK
;
A
#
# COMPACT_ATOMS: atom_id res chain seq x y z
N MET A 1 -1.98 4.57 15.23
CA MET A 1 -1.14 5.45 16.07
C MET A 1 -1.99 6.01 17.21
N THR A 2 -1.36 6.39 18.33
CA THR A 2 -1.99 7.09 19.47
C THR A 2 -1.32 8.45 19.69
N ALA A 3 -2.06 9.40 20.26
CA ALA A 3 -1.53 10.72 20.57
C ALA A 3 -0.44 10.65 21.67
N THR A 4 0.58 11.48 21.51
CA THR A 4 1.72 11.69 22.44
C THR A 4 2.03 13.18 22.52
N ASP A 5 2.88 13.59 23.46
CA ASP A 5 3.31 15.00 23.61
C ASP A 5 4.07 15.56 22.38
N HIS A 6 4.52 14.69 21.47
CA HIS A 6 5.28 15.05 20.27
C HIS A 6 4.57 14.69 18.96
N GLY A 7 3.25 14.50 19.01
CA GLY A 7 2.44 14.09 17.85
C GLY A 7 1.95 12.65 17.98
N TYR A 8 1.87 11.92 16.87
CA TYR A 8 1.35 10.54 16.86
C TYR A 8 2.47 9.51 16.77
N ALA A 9 2.34 8.42 17.53
CA ALA A 9 3.31 7.32 17.51
C ALA A 9 2.61 5.96 17.33
N PRO A 10 3.29 4.94 16.79
CA PRO A 10 2.79 3.57 16.76
C PRO A 10 2.45 3.04 18.16
N ALA A 11 1.38 2.26 18.26
CA ALA A 11 0.90 1.69 19.51
C ALA A 11 0.48 0.22 19.29
N PRO A 12 1.35 -0.75 19.60
CA PRO A 12 1.10 -2.16 19.36
C PRO A 12 -0.17 -2.68 20.06
N GLY A 13 -0.98 -3.47 19.35
CA GLY A 13 -2.20 -4.10 19.86
C GLY A 13 -3.38 -3.15 20.02
N TYR A 14 -3.22 -1.87 19.71
CA TYR A 14 -4.27 -0.86 19.86
C TYR A 14 -5.32 -0.96 18.76
N LEU A 15 -4.88 -1.08 17.49
CA LEU A 15 -5.80 -1.12 16.36
C LEU A 15 -6.68 -2.37 16.38
N GLY A 16 -6.10 -3.55 16.66
CA GLY A 16 -6.87 -4.80 16.72
C GLY A 16 -8.02 -4.75 17.72
N LYS A 17 -7.80 -4.13 18.90
CA LYS A 17 -8.86 -3.90 19.90
C LYS A 17 -9.94 -2.97 19.39
N LEU A 18 -9.55 -1.84 18.79
CA LEU A 18 -10.51 -0.88 18.25
C LEU A 18 -11.39 -1.48 17.16
N LEU A 19 -10.81 -2.27 16.25
CA LEU A 19 -11.54 -2.94 15.18
C LEU A 19 -12.56 -3.94 15.73
N ALA A 20 -12.21 -4.72 16.75
CA ALA A 20 -13.12 -5.67 17.39
C ALA A 20 -14.34 -4.99 18.04
N GLU A 21 -14.19 -3.76 18.52
CA GLU A 21 -15.26 -2.96 19.14
C GLU A 21 -16.18 -2.29 18.11
N GLN A 22 -15.79 -2.23 16.84
CA GLN A 22 -16.58 -1.57 15.79
C GLN A 22 -17.61 -2.55 15.18
N PRO A 23 -18.91 -2.20 15.15
CA PRO A 23 -19.96 -3.09 14.65
C PRO A 23 -19.84 -3.36 13.13
N GLU A 24 -19.27 -2.45 12.36
CA GLU A 24 -19.17 -2.56 10.91
C GLU A 24 -18.27 -3.74 10.49
N PHE A 25 -17.20 -4.00 11.26
CA PHE A 25 -16.28 -5.11 11.00
C PHE A 25 -16.84 -6.48 11.44
N ASN A 26 -17.95 -6.48 12.19
CA ASN A 26 -18.70 -7.67 12.58
C ASN A 26 -20.01 -7.83 11.79
N SER A 27 -20.23 -6.99 10.78
CA SER A 27 -21.44 -7.01 9.95
C SER A 27 -21.43 -8.20 8.99
N ALA A 28 -22.60 -8.78 8.72
CA ALA A 28 -22.75 -9.86 7.74
C ALA A 28 -22.35 -9.46 6.29
N ASN A 29 -22.28 -8.16 6.00
CA ASN A 29 -21.86 -7.64 4.71
C ASN A 29 -20.34 -7.33 4.65
N MET A 30 -19.61 -7.53 5.75
CA MET A 30 -18.16 -7.44 5.78
C MET A 30 -17.57 -8.82 5.47
N PRO A 31 -16.56 -8.92 4.60
CA PRO A 31 -15.77 -10.14 4.47
C PRO A 31 -15.17 -10.60 5.80
N ASP A 32 -14.90 -11.90 5.92
CA ASP A 32 -14.14 -12.43 7.05
C ASP A 32 -12.70 -11.87 7.01
N VAL A 33 -12.25 -11.30 8.13
CA VAL A 33 -10.93 -10.66 8.23
C VAL A 33 -10.10 -11.34 9.31
N ALA A 34 -8.93 -11.83 8.93
CA ALA A 34 -7.86 -12.12 9.89
C ALA A 34 -6.94 -10.90 9.99
N PHE A 35 -6.70 -10.43 11.21
CA PHE A 35 -5.84 -9.28 11.46
C PHE A 35 -4.47 -9.73 11.96
N LYS A 36 -3.40 -9.39 11.23
CA LYS A 36 -2.01 -9.61 11.62
C LYS A 36 -1.32 -8.26 11.84
N GLU A 37 -0.89 -8.02 13.08
CA GLU A 37 -0.11 -6.83 13.43
C GLU A 37 1.37 -7.18 13.50
N TYR A 38 2.23 -6.34 12.92
CA TYR A 38 3.67 -6.53 12.99
C TYR A 38 4.18 -6.11 14.37
N GLU A 39 5.04 -6.93 14.97
CA GLU A 39 5.63 -6.65 16.30
C GLU A 39 6.31 -5.28 16.36
N ASN A 40 7.06 -4.95 15.29
CA ASN A 40 7.71 -3.66 15.11
C ASN A 40 6.97 -2.88 14.03
N ILE A 41 6.02 -2.04 14.47
CA ILE A 41 5.35 -1.10 13.58
C ILE A 41 6.34 -0.01 13.18
N ILE A 42 6.46 0.25 11.88
CA ILE A 42 7.38 1.24 11.35
C ILE A 42 6.67 2.55 11.01
N ASP A 43 7.40 3.65 11.12
CA ASP A 43 7.08 4.84 10.36
C ASP A 43 7.44 4.57 8.89
N SER A 44 6.53 4.89 7.97
CA SER A 44 6.75 4.71 6.54
C SER A 44 7.96 5.49 6.01
N SER A 45 8.36 6.61 6.64
CA SER A 45 9.58 7.33 6.26
C SER A 45 10.86 6.51 6.44
N ASN A 46 10.81 5.47 7.28
CA ASN A 46 11.90 4.53 7.56
C ASN A 46 11.75 3.20 6.82
N ALA A 47 10.77 3.08 5.90
CA ALA A 47 10.61 1.88 5.08
C ALA A 47 11.81 1.71 4.15
N THR A 48 12.23 0.45 3.99
CA THR A 48 13.40 0.05 3.18
C THR A 48 13.06 -1.22 2.39
N PRO A 49 13.88 -1.62 1.40
CA PRO A 49 13.66 -2.88 0.68
C PRO A 49 13.53 -4.12 1.56
N TRP A 50 14.18 -4.13 2.72
CA TRP A 50 14.00 -5.19 3.72
C TRP A 50 12.54 -5.31 4.19
N HIS A 51 11.88 -4.18 4.43
CA HIS A 51 10.47 -4.16 4.85
C HIS A 51 9.55 -4.65 3.73
N TRP A 52 9.84 -4.29 2.47
CA TRP A 52 9.07 -4.76 1.33
C TRP A 52 9.21 -6.27 1.12
N ASN A 53 10.44 -6.82 1.24
CA ASN A 53 10.67 -8.26 1.25
C ASN A 53 9.85 -8.97 2.34
N LYS A 54 9.84 -8.43 3.55
CA LYS A 54 9.05 -8.99 4.67
C LYS A 54 7.55 -9.03 4.35
N ILE A 55 7.00 -7.95 3.77
CA ILE A 55 5.58 -7.91 3.37
C ILE A 55 5.30 -8.94 2.26
N ALA A 56 6.17 -9.04 1.26
CA ALA A 56 6.02 -9.99 0.16
C ALA A 56 6.07 -11.45 0.66
N GLU A 57 7.00 -11.77 1.54
CA GLU A 57 7.13 -13.08 2.20
C GLU A 57 5.87 -13.42 3.00
N ASP A 58 5.34 -12.47 3.78
CA ASP A 58 4.13 -12.67 4.58
C ASP A 58 2.89 -12.94 3.71
N ILE A 59 2.74 -12.22 2.60
CA ILE A 59 1.69 -12.50 1.62
C ILE A 59 1.86 -13.90 1.04
N ALA A 60 3.07 -14.30 0.68
CA ALA A 60 3.36 -15.61 0.11
C ALA A 60 3.03 -16.76 1.08
N GLU A 61 3.44 -16.64 2.35
CA GLU A 61 3.16 -17.63 3.39
C GLU A 61 1.67 -17.86 3.64
N ASN A 62 0.86 -16.82 3.43
CA ASN A 62 -0.58 -16.84 3.65
C ASN A 62 -1.37 -16.94 2.34
N TYR A 63 -0.70 -17.06 1.19
CA TYR A 63 -1.33 -16.82 -0.11
C TYR A 63 -2.54 -17.72 -0.35
N ASP A 64 -2.43 -19.01 -0.06
CA ASP A 64 -3.50 -19.99 -0.31
C ASP A 64 -4.65 -19.93 0.71
N GLY A 65 -4.42 -19.31 1.88
CA GLY A 65 -5.40 -19.24 2.97
C GLY A 65 -6.40 -18.09 2.87
N PHE A 66 -6.17 -17.12 1.99
CA PHE A 66 -6.99 -15.91 1.87
C PHE A 66 -7.35 -15.58 0.42
N ASP A 67 -8.45 -14.86 0.22
CA ASP A 67 -8.90 -14.41 -1.11
C ASP A 67 -8.20 -13.14 -1.60
N GLY A 68 -7.63 -12.37 -0.68
CA GLY A 68 -6.91 -11.12 -0.97
C GLY A 68 -6.29 -10.53 0.29
N PHE A 69 -5.50 -9.47 0.11
CA PHE A 69 -4.66 -8.90 1.16
C PHE A 69 -4.87 -7.38 1.24
N VAL A 70 -5.02 -6.88 2.47
CA VAL A 70 -5.01 -5.43 2.76
C VAL A 70 -3.79 -5.12 3.60
N ILE A 71 -2.94 -4.22 3.11
CA ILE A 71 -1.71 -3.80 3.77
C ILE A 71 -1.92 -2.39 4.32
N LEU A 72 -2.02 -2.28 5.65
CA LEU A 72 -2.05 -0.99 6.34
C LEU A 72 -0.64 -0.38 6.35
N HIS A 73 -0.50 0.80 5.75
CA HIS A 73 0.79 1.44 5.55
C HIS A 73 0.71 2.95 5.81
N GLY A 74 1.80 3.54 6.32
CA GLY A 74 1.92 5.01 6.44
C GLY A 74 1.98 5.69 5.06
N THR A 75 1.45 6.90 4.93
CA THR A 75 1.22 7.50 3.61
C THR A 75 2.50 8.01 2.94
N ASP A 76 3.55 8.37 3.69
CA ASP A 76 4.74 9.06 3.14
C ASP A 76 5.46 8.25 2.05
N THR A 77 5.55 6.92 2.23
CA THR A 77 6.23 6.04 1.26
C THR A 77 5.34 4.94 0.71
N MET A 78 4.02 5.02 0.91
CA MET A 78 3.07 3.99 0.43
C MET A 78 3.18 3.75 -1.08
N ALA A 79 3.35 4.81 -1.88
CA ALA A 79 3.54 4.69 -3.33
C ALA A 79 4.82 3.92 -3.70
N TYR A 80 5.90 4.07 -2.92
CA TYR A 80 7.14 3.31 -3.10
C TYR A 80 6.92 1.84 -2.76
N SER A 81 6.30 1.54 -1.62
CA SER A 81 5.98 0.17 -1.21
C SER A 81 5.04 -0.53 -2.19
N ALA A 82 4.00 0.16 -2.67
CA ALA A 82 3.08 -0.37 -3.66
C ALA A 82 3.79 -0.66 -5.00
N SER A 83 4.69 0.23 -5.41
CA SER A 83 5.51 0.03 -6.61
C SER A 83 6.43 -1.17 -6.45
N ALA A 84 7.16 -1.26 -5.33
CA ALA A 84 8.05 -2.37 -5.02
C ALA A 84 7.32 -3.71 -5.06
N LEU A 85 6.24 -3.85 -4.28
CA LEU A 85 5.45 -5.07 -4.22
C LEU A 85 4.89 -5.49 -5.58
N SER A 86 4.52 -4.53 -6.46
CA SER A 86 4.04 -4.84 -7.81
C SER A 86 5.08 -5.57 -8.68
N PHE A 87 6.36 -5.38 -8.39
CA PHE A 87 7.46 -6.10 -9.05
C PHE A 87 7.89 -7.35 -8.27
N GLN A 88 7.70 -7.37 -6.95
CA GLN A 88 8.06 -8.53 -6.12
C GLN A 88 7.08 -9.69 -6.25
N LEU A 89 5.78 -9.39 -6.37
CA LEU A 89 4.70 -10.36 -6.43
C LEU A 89 4.44 -10.78 -7.89
N GLY A 90 5.29 -11.65 -8.42
CA GLY A 90 5.15 -12.23 -9.75
C GLY A 90 3.95 -13.19 -9.84
N ASN A 91 3.29 -13.23 -11.00
CA ASN A 91 2.11 -14.07 -11.23
C ASN A 91 0.96 -13.86 -10.24
N LEU A 92 0.86 -12.65 -9.64
CA LEU A 92 -0.20 -12.30 -8.71
C LEU A 92 -1.59 -12.54 -9.32
N SER A 93 -2.40 -13.33 -8.64
CA SER A 93 -3.75 -13.72 -9.03
C SER A 93 -4.83 -13.23 -8.04
N LYS A 94 -4.42 -12.67 -6.90
CA LYS A 94 -5.30 -12.16 -5.83
C LYS A 94 -5.06 -10.66 -5.58
N PRO A 95 -6.07 -9.91 -5.10
CA PRO A 95 -5.90 -8.49 -4.82
C PRO A 95 -4.92 -8.24 -3.67
N VAL A 96 -4.03 -7.26 -3.83
CA VAL A 96 -3.17 -6.75 -2.75
C VAL A 96 -3.35 -5.24 -2.69
N ILE A 97 -4.02 -4.75 -1.65
CA ILE A 97 -4.43 -3.34 -1.55
C ILE A 97 -3.70 -2.68 -0.40
N LEU A 98 -2.86 -1.71 -0.72
CA LEU A 98 -2.27 -0.81 0.26
C LEU A 98 -3.26 0.30 0.59
N THR A 99 -3.42 0.59 1.86
CA THR A 99 -4.22 1.73 2.32
C THR A 99 -3.67 2.28 3.63
N GLY A 100 -4.19 3.43 4.07
CA GLY A 100 -3.77 4.12 5.28
C GLY A 100 -4.72 5.26 5.60
N SER A 101 -4.24 6.24 6.35
CA SER A 101 -5.02 7.43 6.67
C SER A 101 -4.13 8.62 6.97
N GLN A 102 -4.67 9.83 6.82
CA GLN A 102 -4.01 11.05 7.31
C GLN A 102 -4.28 11.27 8.80
N ILE A 103 -5.48 10.87 9.26
CA ILE A 103 -5.89 11.01 10.65
C ILE A 103 -5.98 9.62 11.29
N PRO A 104 -5.40 9.39 12.49
CA PRO A 104 -5.45 8.10 13.15
C PRO A 104 -6.88 7.60 13.40
N PHE A 105 -7.07 6.28 13.34
CA PHE A 105 -8.38 5.61 13.42
C PHE A 105 -9.22 5.99 14.65
N ALA A 106 -8.58 6.29 15.79
CA ALA A 106 -9.26 6.63 17.03
C ALA A 106 -9.88 8.04 17.05
N GLU A 107 -9.53 8.90 16.09
CA GLU A 107 -10.03 10.28 16.04
C GLU A 107 -11.39 10.37 15.33
N ILE A 108 -12.25 11.28 15.80
CA ILE A 108 -13.65 11.38 15.35
C ILE A 108 -13.78 11.66 13.85
N ARG A 109 -12.88 12.47 13.28
CA ARG A 109 -12.91 12.88 11.88
C ARG A 109 -11.96 12.07 10.99
N SER A 110 -11.61 10.86 11.42
CA SER A 110 -10.65 10.01 10.73
C SER A 110 -11.16 9.51 9.38
N ASP A 111 -10.28 9.57 8.37
CA ASP A 111 -10.44 8.91 7.06
C ASP A 111 -10.07 7.41 7.10
N ALA A 112 -9.48 6.93 8.21
CA ALA A 112 -9.01 5.54 8.32
C ALA A 112 -10.12 4.51 8.24
N ARG A 113 -11.30 4.82 8.80
CA ARG A 113 -12.43 3.90 8.81
C ARG A 113 -12.91 3.59 7.40
N GLU A 114 -13.24 4.64 6.64
CA GLU A 114 -13.73 4.51 5.26
C GLU A 114 -12.67 3.89 4.34
N ASN A 115 -11.41 4.29 4.49
CA ASN A 115 -10.30 3.72 3.72
C ASN A 115 -10.14 2.22 3.99
N LEU A 116 -10.17 1.79 5.26
CA LEU A 116 -10.02 0.37 5.60
C LEU A 116 -11.22 -0.48 5.15
N ILE A 117 -12.45 0.00 5.37
CA ILE A 117 -13.66 -0.72 4.94
C ILE A 117 -13.66 -0.89 3.42
N GLY A 118 -13.40 0.19 2.67
CA GLY A 118 -13.36 0.13 1.21
C GLY A 118 -12.24 -0.79 0.69
N ALA A 119 -11.06 -0.78 1.33
CA ALA A 119 -9.97 -1.68 0.97
C ALA A 119 -10.35 -3.16 1.19
N ILE A 120 -10.99 -3.50 2.31
CA ILE A 120 -11.44 -4.89 2.58
C ILE A 120 -12.51 -5.31 1.56
N GLN A 121 -13.46 -4.44 1.26
CA GLN A 121 -14.49 -4.72 0.25
C GLN A 121 -13.91 -4.92 -1.15
N LEU A 122 -12.85 -4.17 -1.50
CA LEU A 122 -12.14 -4.31 -2.77
C LEU A 122 -11.26 -5.57 -2.81
N ALA A 123 -10.69 -5.97 -1.67
CA ALA A 123 -9.80 -7.14 -1.58
C ALA A 123 -10.50 -8.48 -1.84
N THR A 124 -11.84 -8.49 -1.88
CA THR A 124 -12.65 -9.67 -2.24
C THR A 124 -13.29 -9.55 -3.62
N LYS A 125 -12.99 -8.49 -4.38
CA LYS A 125 -13.55 -8.32 -5.72
C LYS A 125 -12.84 -9.24 -6.70
N PRO A 126 -13.60 -10.03 -7.48
CA PRO A 126 -13.01 -10.92 -8.46
C PRO A 126 -12.28 -10.09 -9.52
N LYS A 127 -11.22 -10.68 -10.10
CA LYS A 127 -10.44 -10.12 -11.22
C LYS A 127 -9.55 -8.92 -10.89
N LEU A 128 -9.50 -8.46 -9.63
CA LEU A 128 -8.59 -7.40 -9.21
C LEU A 128 -7.23 -7.99 -8.80
N SER A 129 -6.52 -8.62 -9.73
CA SER A 129 -5.29 -9.39 -9.44
C SER A 129 -4.02 -8.51 -9.51
N GLU A 130 -4.00 -7.40 -8.75
CA GLU A 130 -2.94 -6.40 -8.82
C GLU A 130 -2.59 -5.81 -7.46
N VAL A 131 -1.35 -5.32 -7.33
CA VAL A 131 -0.97 -4.42 -6.25
C VAL A 131 -1.55 -3.03 -6.51
N SER A 132 -2.41 -2.58 -5.62
CA SER A 132 -3.17 -1.34 -5.76
C SER A 132 -3.05 -0.46 -4.51
N VAL A 133 -3.30 0.83 -4.66
CA VAL A 133 -3.45 1.77 -3.54
C VAL A 133 -4.91 2.22 -3.50
N TYR A 134 -5.57 2.07 -2.36
CA TYR A 134 -6.91 2.58 -2.14
C TYR A 134 -6.86 3.76 -1.17
N PHE A 135 -7.33 4.92 -1.62
CA PHE A 135 -7.38 6.12 -0.81
C PHE A 135 -8.48 7.06 -1.28
N HIS A 136 -9.24 7.62 -0.35
CA HIS A 136 -10.28 8.62 -0.63
C HIS A 136 -11.25 8.19 -1.74
N ASN A 137 -11.83 7.01 -1.59
CA ASN A 137 -12.83 6.44 -2.50
C ASN A 137 -12.33 6.10 -3.91
N GLU A 138 -11.01 6.16 -4.17
CA GLU A 138 -10.42 5.81 -5.45
C GLU A 138 -9.38 4.71 -5.29
N LEU A 139 -9.42 3.74 -6.22
CA LEU A 139 -8.45 2.66 -6.31
C LEU A 139 -7.51 2.94 -7.48
N TYR A 140 -6.22 2.94 -7.21
CA TYR A 140 -5.17 3.21 -8.18
C TYR A 140 -4.28 1.98 -8.37
N ARG A 141 -3.73 1.81 -9.57
CA ARG A 141 -2.65 0.83 -9.79
C ARG A 141 -1.42 1.27 -9.00
N GLY A 142 -0.90 0.40 -8.13
CA GLY A 142 0.14 0.74 -7.15
C GLY A 142 1.36 1.43 -7.77
N ASN A 143 1.93 0.84 -8.83
CA ASN A 143 3.10 1.38 -9.54
C ASN A 143 2.84 2.57 -10.47
N ARG A 144 1.64 3.15 -10.41
CA ARG A 144 1.27 4.39 -11.11
C ARG A 144 0.99 5.54 -10.17
N THR A 145 1.07 5.30 -8.86
CA THR A 145 0.73 6.29 -7.84
C THR A 145 1.91 7.15 -7.41
N THR A 146 1.59 8.35 -6.96
CA THR A 146 2.49 9.21 -6.18
C THR A 146 1.68 9.99 -5.15
N LYS A 147 2.31 10.37 -4.04
CA LYS A 147 1.68 11.25 -3.03
C LYS A 147 1.77 12.69 -3.52
N THR A 148 0.64 13.37 -3.65
CA THR A 148 0.56 14.77 -4.16
C THR A 148 0.13 15.76 -3.09
N ASP A 149 -0.49 15.31 -2.00
CA ASP A 149 -0.93 16.18 -0.90
C ASP A 149 -0.58 15.57 0.48
N SER A 150 -0.03 16.40 1.37
CA SER A 150 0.32 16.05 2.75
C SER A 150 -0.69 16.55 3.78
N SER A 151 -1.70 17.30 3.36
CA SER A 151 -2.68 17.99 4.21
C SER A 151 -4.13 17.61 3.87
N GLY A 152 -4.45 17.43 2.59
CA GLY A 152 -5.74 16.98 2.12
C GLY A 152 -5.96 15.47 2.30
N PHE A 153 -7.23 15.07 2.32
CA PHE A 153 -7.63 13.66 2.32
C PHE A 153 -7.41 12.98 0.95
N ALA A 154 -7.40 13.73 -0.15
CA ALA A 154 -7.00 13.23 -1.46
C ALA A 154 -5.47 13.26 -1.59
N ALA A 155 -4.80 12.36 -0.86
CA ALA A 155 -3.35 12.39 -0.70
C ALA A 155 -2.57 11.82 -1.90
N PHE A 156 -3.20 10.98 -2.71
CA PHE A 156 -2.57 10.24 -3.80
C PHE A 156 -3.21 10.54 -5.14
N GLU A 157 -2.39 10.53 -6.18
CA GLU A 157 -2.83 10.61 -7.57
C GLU A 157 -2.11 9.58 -8.44
N SER A 158 -2.70 9.28 -9.59
CA SER A 158 -2.08 8.52 -10.68
C SER A 158 -2.05 9.39 -11.95
N PRO A 159 -1.06 10.27 -12.12
CA PRO A 159 -1.11 11.31 -13.15
C PRO A 159 -1.15 10.77 -14.59
N ASN A 160 -0.60 9.58 -14.80
CA ASN A 160 -0.40 8.99 -16.14
C ASN A 160 -1.17 7.68 -16.35
N TYR A 161 -2.07 7.31 -15.44
CA TYR A 161 -2.91 6.12 -15.59
C TYR A 161 -4.25 6.32 -14.87
N PRO A 162 -5.40 5.97 -15.49
CA PRO A 162 -6.70 6.14 -14.85
C PRO A 162 -6.86 5.32 -13.56
N THR A 163 -7.83 5.70 -12.73
CA THR A 163 -8.24 4.88 -11.57
C THR A 163 -8.79 3.53 -12.04
N LEU A 164 -8.50 2.48 -11.27
CA LEU A 164 -9.00 1.13 -11.49
C LEU A 164 -10.44 0.99 -11.02
N ALA A 165 -10.80 1.67 -9.94
CA ALA A 165 -12.16 1.70 -9.42
C ALA A 165 -12.48 3.00 -8.68
N ARG A 166 -13.76 3.32 -8.59
CA ARG A 166 -14.29 4.35 -7.69
C ARG A 166 -15.34 3.74 -6.78
N VAL A 167 -15.21 4.00 -5.48
CA VAL A 167 -16.13 3.52 -4.44
C VAL A 167 -17.10 4.65 -4.11
N GLY A 168 -18.26 4.63 -4.77
CA GLY A 168 -19.38 5.51 -4.46
C GLY A 168 -20.46 4.78 -3.65
N ILE A 169 -21.73 5.07 -3.95
CA ILE A 169 -22.86 4.25 -3.48
C ILE A 169 -22.68 2.78 -3.93
N GLU A 170 -22.16 2.61 -5.15
CA GLU A 170 -21.72 1.34 -5.70
C GLU A 170 -20.22 1.38 -5.97
N ILE A 171 -19.60 0.21 -6.02
CA ILE A 171 -18.20 0.05 -6.41
C ILE A 171 -18.15 -0.10 -7.94
N ASP A 172 -17.66 0.92 -8.63
CA ASP A 172 -17.49 0.93 -10.08
C ASP A 172 -16.05 0.54 -10.44
N ILE A 173 -15.86 -0.66 -11.00
CA ILE A 173 -14.55 -1.19 -11.42
C ILE A 173 -14.40 -1.05 -12.93
N ASN A 174 -13.37 -0.32 -13.33
CA ASN A 174 -13.05 -0.13 -14.74
C ASN A 174 -12.20 -1.28 -15.29
N LYS A 175 -12.89 -2.34 -15.74
CA LYS A 175 -12.29 -3.57 -16.29
C LYS A 175 -11.34 -3.33 -17.46
N ARG A 176 -11.46 -2.21 -18.19
CA ARG A 176 -10.59 -1.87 -19.33
C ARG A 176 -9.14 -1.61 -18.88
N TYR A 177 -8.96 -1.17 -17.65
CA TYR A 177 -7.65 -0.78 -17.13
C TYR A 177 -7.01 -1.83 -16.23
N LEU A 178 -7.71 -2.92 -15.93
CA LEU A 178 -7.16 -4.06 -15.19
C LEU A 178 -6.16 -4.84 -16.05
N LEU A 179 -5.19 -5.46 -15.40
CA LEU A 179 -4.34 -6.48 -16.02
C LEU A 179 -5.17 -7.71 -16.38
N GLU A 180 -4.65 -8.50 -17.33
CA GLU A 180 -5.19 -9.82 -17.59
C GLU A 180 -4.96 -10.72 -16.37
N GLU A 181 -5.94 -11.58 -16.09
CA GLU A 181 -5.87 -12.49 -14.94
C GLU A 181 -4.77 -13.53 -15.18
N ASN A 182 -3.86 -13.65 -14.21
CA ASN A 182 -2.90 -14.75 -14.16
C ASN A 182 -3.63 -16.06 -13.81
N ASP A 183 -3.19 -17.16 -14.39
CA ASP A 183 -3.68 -18.49 -14.02
C ASP A 183 -3.27 -18.79 -12.57
N ALA A 184 -4.27 -18.89 -11.69
CA ALA A 184 -4.04 -19.15 -10.27
C ALA A 184 -3.32 -20.48 -10.01
N SER A 185 -3.34 -21.42 -10.96
CA SER A 185 -2.60 -22.68 -10.86
C SER A 185 -1.07 -22.53 -10.97
N ASN A 186 -0.58 -21.40 -11.49
CA ASN A 186 0.85 -21.12 -11.57
C ASN A 186 1.48 -20.77 -10.21
N GLY A 187 0.67 -20.51 -9.18
CA GLY A 187 1.15 -20.04 -7.88
C GLY A 187 1.68 -18.60 -7.91
N LEU A 188 2.09 -18.11 -6.74
CA LEU A 188 2.71 -16.79 -6.59
C LEU A 188 4.23 -16.91 -6.66
N ASP A 189 4.87 -16.11 -7.50
CA ASP A 189 6.33 -15.99 -7.55
C ASP A 189 6.79 -14.80 -6.70
N ILE A 190 7.87 -14.97 -5.94
CA ILE A 190 8.45 -13.90 -5.13
C ILE A 190 9.84 -13.53 -5.64
N ILE A 191 9.99 -12.26 -6.03
CA ILE A 191 11.29 -11.66 -6.34
C ILE A 191 11.79 -10.91 -5.10
N HIS A 192 12.88 -11.39 -4.52
CA HIS A 192 13.52 -10.72 -3.38
C HIS A 192 14.44 -9.60 -3.85
N PHE A 193 14.28 -8.41 -3.26
CA PHE A 193 15.16 -7.28 -3.51
C PHE A 193 16.39 -7.34 -2.60
N GLN A 194 17.51 -6.76 -3.08
CA GLN A 194 18.67 -6.52 -2.22
C GLN A 194 18.31 -5.50 -1.15
N ASN A 195 18.68 -5.76 0.10
CA ASN A 195 18.33 -4.87 1.22
C ASN A 195 18.99 -3.48 1.09
N ASN A 196 20.17 -3.41 0.49
CA ASN A 196 20.93 -2.18 0.27
C ASN A 196 21.22 -2.01 -1.23
N PRO A 197 20.22 -1.62 -2.04
CA PRO A 197 20.41 -1.42 -3.46
C PRO A 197 21.28 -0.17 -3.70
N GLU A 198 22.23 -0.29 -4.61
CA GLU A 198 23.12 0.82 -4.97
C GLU A 198 22.50 1.63 -6.11
N VAL A 199 21.25 2.07 -5.92
CA VAL A 199 20.47 2.84 -6.90
C VAL A 199 20.25 4.25 -6.37
N GLY A 200 20.53 5.26 -7.20
CA GLY A 200 20.37 6.67 -6.85
C GLY A 200 19.25 7.35 -7.66
N THR A 201 18.55 8.29 -7.04
CA THR A 201 17.71 9.28 -7.75
C THR A 201 18.37 10.66 -7.79
N LEU A 202 18.53 11.21 -8.99
CA LEU A 202 19.13 12.52 -9.20
C LEU A 202 18.13 13.44 -9.90
N GLN A 203 17.80 14.56 -9.26
CA GLN A 203 17.03 15.63 -9.87
C GLN A 203 17.95 16.61 -10.59
N ILE A 204 17.71 16.83 -11.87
CA ILE A 204 18.43 17.84 -12.66
C ILE A 204 17.79 19.21 -12.43
N PHE A 205 18.63 20.24 -12.30
CA PHE A 205 18.21 21.63 -12.14
C PHE A 205 19.14 22.59 -12.89
N PRO A 206 18.65 23.80 -13.28
CA PRO A 206 19.48 24.79 -13.96
C PRO A 206 20.74 25.14 -13.14
N GLY A 207 21.92 25.02 -13.77
CA GLY A 207 23.20 25.29 -13.12
C GLY A 207 23.85 24.08 -12.44
N ILE A 208 23.27 22.87 -12.54
CA ILE A 208 23.96 21.65 -12.13
C ILE A 208 25.29 21.51 -12.88
N THR A 209 26.37 21.20 -12.16
CA THR A 209 27.71 21.12 -12.73
C THR A 209 28.10 19.69 -13.06
N GLY A 210 28.93 19.50 -14.09
CA GLY A 210 29.48 18.18 -14.41
C GLY A 210 30.24 17.54 -13.24
N ARG A 211 30.83 18.35 -12.35
CA ARG A 211 31.48 17.87 -11.11
C ARG A 211 30.47 17.25 -10.14
N LEU A 212 29.29 17.85 -9.96
CA LEU A 212 28.24 17.27 -9.10
C LEU A 212 27.74 15.95 -9.66
N LEU A 213 27.53 15.88 -10.99
CA LEU A 213 27.16 14.63 -11.67
C LEU A 213 28.23 13.55 -11.49
N HIS A 214 29.50 13.90 -11.71
CA HIS A 214 30.61 12.96 -11.56
C HIS A 214 30.69 12.40 -10.15
N ASN A 215 30.51 13.24 -9.12
CA ASN A 215 30.53 12.81 -7.72
C ASN A 215 29.33 11.91 -7.39
N TYR A 216 28.15 12.24 -7.91
CA TYR A 216 26.94 11.47 -7.68
C TYR A 216 27.02 10.05 -8.28
N LEU A 217 27.66 9.92 -9.44
CA LEU A 217 27.80 8.67 -10.19
C LEU A 217 29.02 7.83 -9.79
N GLN A 218 29.72 8.20 -8.71
CA GLN A 218 30.83 7.36 -8.22
C GLN A 218 30.31 6.01 -7.74
N GLN A 219 31.18 5.01 -7.80
CA GLN A 219 30.90 3.70 -7.21
C GLN A 219 30.50 3.86 -5.73
N PRO A 220 29.49 3.10 -5.26
CA PRO A 220 29.03 1.85 -5.88
C PRO A 220 27.73 1.94 -6.69
N VAL A 221 27.28 3.14 -7.09
CA VAL A 221 26.02 3.29 -7.86
C VAL A 221 26.03 2.40 -9.13
N LYS A 222 24.95 1.65 -9.34
CA LYS A 222 24.74 0.70 -10.45
C LYS A 222 23.82 1.24 -11.54
#